data_AF-A0A7E4VPD9-F1
#
_entry.id   AF-A0A7E4VPD9-F1
#
_cell.length_a   1.000
_cell.length_b   1.000
_cell.length_c   1.000
_cell.angle_alpha   90.00
_cell.angle_beta   90.00
_cell.angle_gamma   90.00
#
_symmetry.space_group_name_H-M   'P 1'
#
loop_
_entity.id
_entity.type
_entity.pdbx_description
1 polymer ?
#
loop_
_entity_poly.entity_id
_entity_poly.type
_entity_poly.pdbx_seq_one_letter_code
_entity_poly.pdbx_strand_id
1 'polypeptide(L)' 'MSGGRDLHSVQQARELIDQLRRENSYKREHISQCANDLIRYCQDYQRDDYLIAGFATDKLNPYRPKNNFQCQLL' A
#
# COMPACT_ATOMS: atom_id res chain seq x y z
N MET A 1 29.05 42.36 2.90
CA MET A 1 27.86 41.82 3.61
C MET A 1 27.36 40.51 2.95
N SER A 2 28.19 39.47 2.81
CA SER A 2 27.80 38.20 2.14
C SER A 2 27.56 37.01 3.09
N GLY A 3 28.00 37.08 4.34
CA GLY A 3 28.06 35.92 5.24
C GLY A 3 26.72 35.32 5.70
N GLY A 4 25.58 36.01 5.52
CA GLY A 4 24.27 35.53 5.97
C GLY A 4 23.67 34.41 5.10
N ARG A 5 23.95 34.39 3.79
CA ARG A 5 23.42 33.35 2.88
C ARG A 5 24.20 32.04 2.99
N ASP A 6 25.51 32.14 3.26
CA ASP A 6 26.39 30.98 3.40
C ASP A 6 26.06 30.17 4.67
N LEU A 7 25.67 30.85 5.77
CA LEU A 7 25.24 30.20 7.02
C LEU A 7 23.96 29.37 6.86
N HIS A 8 22.98 29.88 6.11
CA HIS A 8 21.72 29.15 5.84
C HIS A 8 21.96 27.93 4.95
N SER A 9 22.83 28.07 3.94
CA SER A 9 23.27 26.95 3.08
C SER A 9 24.01 25.87 3.88
N VAL A 10 24.91 26.28 4.79
CA VAL A 10 25.65 25.35 5.67
C VAL A 10 24.71 24.64 6.65
N GLN A 11 23.71 25.33 7.19
CA GLN A 11 22.74 24.72 8.10
C GLN A 11 21.89 23.65 7.38
N GLN A 12 21.40 23.95 6.18
CA GLN A 12 20.67 22.99 5.34
C GLN A 12 21.53 21.77 4.99
N ALA A 13 22.82 21.98 4.67
CA ALA A 13 23.74 20.89 4.39
C ALA A 13 23.96 19.97 5.61
N ARG A 14 24.01 20.54 6.83
CA ARG A 14 24.11 19.76 8.07
C ARG A 14 22.87 18.90 8.29
N GLU A 15 21.69 19.48 8.13
CA GLU A 15 20.41 18.77 8.27
C GLU A 15 20.28 17.61 7.26
N LEU A 16 20.71 17.83 6.02
CA LEU A 16 20.75 16.78 5.00
C LEU A 16 21.72 15.65 5.37
N ILE A 17 22.92 15.98 5.85
CA ILE A 17 23.90 14.98 6.28
C ILE A 17 23.34 14.15 7.44
N ASP A 18 22.70 14.80 8.42
CA ASP A 18 22.11 14.11 9.55
C ASP A 18 20.96 13.19 9.12
N GLN A 19 20.14 13.61 8.14
CA GLN A 19 19.12 12.76 7.55
C GLN A 19 19.72 11.54 6.84
N LEU A 20 20.74 11.73 6.00
CA LEU A 20 21.39 10.63 5.28
C LEU A 20 22.07 9.64 6.23
N ARG A 21 22.66 10.13 7.34
CA ARG A 21 23.22 9.27 8.38
C ARG A 21 22.15 8.41 9.05
N ARG A 22 20.97 8.98 9.33
CA ARG A 22 19.81 8.21 9.83
C ARG A 22 19.33 7.19 8.80
N GLU A 23 19.25 7.57 7.53
CA GLU A 23 18.81 6.66 6.46
C GLU A 23 19.78 5.49 6.22
N ASN A 24 21.07 5.75 6.37
CA ASN A 24 22.10 4.74 6.24
C ASN A 24 22.14 3.77 7.43
N SER A 25 21.72 4.21 8.63
CA SER A 25 21.73 3.36 9.82
C SER A 25 20.55 2.37 9.89
N TYR A 26 19.56 2.49 9.00
CA TYR A 26 18.48 1.51 8.92
C TYR A 26 18.99 0.14 8.46
N LYS A 27 18.72 -0.87 9.29
CA LYS A 27 18.91 -2.27 8.91
C LYS A 27 17.81 -2.66 7.93
N ARG A 28 18.21 -3.06 6.73
CA ARG A 28 17.30 -3.58 5.70
C ARG A 28 17.24 -5.10 5.80
N GLU A 29 16.08 -5.66 5.52
CA GLU A 29 15.93 -7.10 5.36
C GLU A 29 16.25 -7.54 3.93
N HIS A 30 16.49 -8.83 3.74
CA HIS A 30 16.74 -9.38 2.42
C HIS A 30 15.48 -9.33 1.57
N ILE A 31 15.61 -8.89 0.31
CA ILE A 31 14.49 -8.81 -0.64
C ILE A 31 13.81 -10.18 -0.80
N SER A 32 14.58 -11.27 -0.81
CA SER A 32 14.03 -12.62 -0.87
C SER A 32 13.11 -12.95 0.29
N GLN A 33 13.45 -12.52 1.51
CA GLN A 33 12.62 -12.71 2.70
C GLN A 33 11.35 -11.86 2.59
N CYS A 34 11.49 -10.55 2.32
CA CYS A 34 10.35 -9.66 2.17
C CYS A 34 9.38 -10.13 1.07
N ALA A 35 9.90 -10.64 -0.05
CA ALA A 35 9.07 -11.19 -1.13
C ALA A 35 8.29 -12.42 -0.66
N ASN A 36 8.94 -13.34 0.07
CA ASN A 36 8.26 -14.52 0.62
C ASN A 36 7.16 -14.13 1.62
N ASP A 37 7.43 -13.15 2.48
CA ASP A 37 6.46 -12.69 3.47
C ASP A 37 5.23 -12.06 2.81
N LEU A 38 5.44 -11.24 1.78
CA LEU A 38 4.35 -10.66 0.97
C LEU A 38 3.55 -11.74 0.23
N ILE A 39 4.23 -12.70 -0.40
CA ILE A 39 3.57 -13.81 -1.10
C ILE A 39 2.73 -14.62 -0.12
N ARG A 40 3.30 -14.97 1.05
CA ARG A 40 2.61 -15.72 2.08
C ARG A 40 1.37 -15.00 2.56
N TYR A 41 1.48 -13.69 2.86
CA TYR A 41 0.33 -12.89 3.25
C TYR A 41 -0.77 -12.94 2.19
N CYS A 42 -0.43 -12.70 0.92
CA CYS A 42 -1.42 -12.79 -0.16
C CYS A 42 -2.08 -14.16 -0.24
N GLN A 43 -1.31 -15.25 -0.11
CA GLN A 43 -1.84 -16.63 -0.14
C GLN A 43 -2.77 -16.94 1.03
N ASP A 44 -2.41 -16.50 2.23
CA ASP A 44 -3.19 -16.75 3.45
C ASP A 44 -4.58 -16.10 3.36
N TYR A 45 -4.68 -14.91 2.76
CA TYR A 45 -5.92 -14.14 2.63
C TYR A 45 -6.63 -14.27 1.28
N GLN A 46 -6.04 -14.96 0.30
CA GLN A 46 -6.56 -15.04 -1.07
C GLN A 46 -8.01 -15.56 -1.14
N ARG A 47 -8.38 -16.50 -0.26
CA ARG A 47 -9.72 -17.10 -0.24
C ARG A 47 -10.80 -16.16 0.30
N ASP A 48 -10.41 -15.20 1.12
CA ASP A 48 -11.31 -14.21 1.71
C ASP A 48 -11.43 -12.95 0.84
N ASP A 49 -10.58 -12.82 -0.17
CA ASP A 49 -10.66 -11.76 -1.17
C ASP A 49 -11.77 -12.05 -2.19
N TYR A 50 -12.88 -11.34 -2.07
CA TYR A 50 -14.04 -11.49 -2.96
C TYR A 50 -13.75 -11.13 -4.43
N LEU A 51 -12.72 -10.34 -4.72
CA LEU A 51 -12.34 -9.99 -6.09
C LEU A 51 -11.48 -11.07 -6.74
N ILE A 52 -10.84 -11.93 -5.94
CA ILE A 52 -10.05 -13.06 -6.42
C ILE A 52 -10.87 -14.35 -6.39
N ALA A 53 -11.44 -14.70 -5.24
CA ALA A 53 -12.18 -15.94 -5.04
C ALA A 53 -13.64 -15.87 -5.53
N GLY A 54 -14.18 -14.66 -5.72
CA GLY A 54 -15.59 -14.43 -5.99
C GLY A 54 -16.45 -14.56 -4.73
N PHE A 55 -17.73 -14.20 -4.85
CA PHE A 55 -18.70 -14.43 -3.78
C PHE A 55 -19.13 -15.90 -3.80
N ALA A 56 -19.27 -16.52 -2.62
CA ALA A 56 -19.70 -17.92 -2.50
C ALA A 56 -21.09 -18.17 -3.14
N THR A 57 -21.94 -17.14 -3.15
CA THR A 57 -23.18 -17.12 -3.94
C THR A 57 -23.45 -15.70 -4.42
N ASP A 58 -24.12 -15.55 -5.57
CA ASP A 58 -24.52 -14.23 -6.09
C ASP A 58 -25.28 -13.38 -5.07
N LYS A 59 -26.05 -14.01 -4.17
CA LYS A 59 -26.84 -13.32 -3.15
C LYS A 59 -25.98 -12.56 -2.13
N LEU A 60 -24.73 -12.96 -1.95
CA LEU A 60 -23.79 -12.30 -1.04
C LEU A 60 -23.10 -11.10 -1.70
N ASN A 61 -23.17 -10.95 -3.02
CA ASN A 61 -22.67 -9.78 -3.71
C ASN A 61 -23.60 -8.58 -3.43
N PRO A 62 -23.13 -7.52 -2.74
CA PRO A 62 -23.94 -6.33 -2.46
C PRO A 62 -24.43 -5.61 -3.74
N TYR A 63 -23.71 -5.79 -4.84
CA TYR A 63 -24.01 -5.19 -6.14
C TYR A 63 -24.80 -6.13 -7.07
N ARG A 64 -25.30 -7.26 -6.58
CA ARG A 64 -26.11 -8.17 -7.40
C ARG A 64 -27.35 -7.44 -7.90
N PRO A 65 -27.68 -7.50 -9.20
CA PRO A 65 -28.94 -6.97 -9.71
C PRO A 65 -30.10 -7.66 -8.98
N LYS A 66 -31.03 -6.86 -8.44
CA LYS A 66 -32.27 -7.39 -7.88
C LYS A 66 -33.07 -7.98 -9.02
N ASN A 67 -33.47 -9.24 -8.88
CA ASN A 67 -34.26 -9.91 -9.89
C ASN A 67 -35.69 -9.34 -9.84
N ASN A 68 -35.91 -8.22 -10.51
CA ASN A 68 -37.24 -7.67 -10.70
C ASN A 68 -37.93 -8.52 -11.77
N PHE A 69 -38.48 -9.67 -11.38
CA PHE A 69 -39.54 -10.31 -12.17
C PHE A 69 -40.77 -9.41 -12.09
N GLN A 70 -40.76 -8.29 -12.81
CA GLN A 70 -41.97 -7.57 -13.17
C GLN A 70 -42.38 -8.06 -14.55
N CYS A 71 -43.25 -9.06 -14.59
CA CYS A 71 -44.19 -9.16 -15.70
C CYS A 71 -45.11 -7.94 -15.57
N GLN A 72 -44.84 -6.87 -16.34
CA GLN A 72 -45.91 -5.95 -16.70
C GLN A 72 -46.83 -6.72 -17.66
N LEU A 73 -47.90 -7.30 -17.12
CA LEU A 73 -49.05 -7.65 -17.94
C LEU A 73 -49.58 -6.35 -18.53
N LEU A 74 -49.38 -6.19 -19.84
CA LEU A 74 -50.14 -5.27 -20.69
C LEU A 74 -51.42 -5.96 -21.14
#